data_AF-A0A0S8H9V8-F1
#
_entry.id   AF-A0A0S8H9V8-F1
#
_cell.length_a   1.000
_cell.length_b   1.000
_cell.length_c   1.000
_cell.angle_alpha   90.00
_cell.angle_beta   90.00
_cell.angle_gamma   90.00
#
_symmetry.space_group_name_H-M   'P 1'
#
loop_
_entity.id
_entity.type
_entity.pdbx_description
1 polymer ?
#
loop_
_entity_poly.entity_id
_entity_poly.type
_entity_poly.pdbx_seq_one_letter_code
_entity_poly.pdbx_strand_id
1 'polypeptide(L)'
;MRRFLLVVFLGAAMLVGTIALGWWTVPLLGAAWGATRPFSRGLAASAGLAGAAAWAALLAVMALGGSVGRLAGLLGGIFGLPGFIVILFTLLFPALLAGSAAALAAALRGMVSRSRDSASGSVLP
;
A
#
# COMPACT_ATOMS: atom_id res chain seq x y z
N MET A 1 -14.44 5.07 -14.38
CA MET A 1 -13.26 4.53 -15.10
C MET A 1 -11.92 5.17 -14.68
N ARG A 2 -11.74 6.49 -14.72
CA ARG A 2 -10.46 7.16 -14.38
C ARG A 2 -9.84 6.77 -13.02
N ARG A 3 -10.65 6.65 -11.95
CA ARG A 3 -10.16 6.22 -10.62
C ARG A 3 -9.60 4.80 -10.62
N PHE A 4 -10.25 3.90 -11.37
CA PHE A 4 -9.82 2.51 -11.49
C PHE A 4 -8.46 2.40 -12.19
N LEU A 5 -8.29 3.10 -13.32
CA LEU A 5 -7.01 3.16 -14.04
C LEU A 5 -5.87 3.66 -13.16
N LEU A 6 -6.12 4.67 -12.32
CA LEU A 6 -5.10 5.18 -11.41
C LEU A 6 -4.71 4.16 -10.33
N VAL A 7 -5.65 3.36 -9.83
CA VAL A 7 -5.37 2.29 -8.85
C VAL A 7 -4.57 1.16 -9.51
N VAL A 8 -4.93 0.78 -10.73
CA VAL A 8 -4.17 -0.22 -11.52
C VAL A 8 -2.75 0.28 -11.79
N PHE A 9 -2.59 1.55 -12.19
CA PHE A 9 -1.29 2.15 -12.43
C PHE A 9 -0.43 2.22 -11.16
N LEU A 10 -1.05 2.58 -10.03
CA LEU A 10 -0.37 2.58 -8.73
C LEU A 10 0.08 1.16 -8.33
N GLY A 11 -0.77 0.16 -8.56
CA GLY A 11 -0.43 -1.25 -8.34
C GLY A 11 0.74 -1.70 -9.22
N ALA A 12 0.74 -1.33 -10.50
CA ALA A 12 1.84 -1.63 -11.43
C ALA A 12 3.14 -0.94 -10.99
N ALA A 13 3.09 0.33 -10.58
CA ALA A 13 4.25 1.05 -10.05
C ALA A 13 4.79 0.43 -8.76
N MET A 14 3.92 -0.03 -7.85
CA MET A 14 4.33 -0.74 -6.64
C MET A 14 4.96 -2.10 -6.97
N LEU A 15 4.42 -2.82 -7.95
CA LEU A 15 4.98 -4.11 -8.40
C LEU A 15 6.40 -3.93 -8.96
N VAL A 16 6.57 -3.03 -9.93
CA VAL A 16 7.88 -2.75 -10.56
C VAL A 16 8.85 -2.20 -9.53
N GLY A 17 8.39 -1.27 -8.70
CA GLY A 17 9.17 -0.70 -7.62
C GLY A 17 9.65 -1.75 -6.62
N THR A 18 8.80 -2.72 -6.26
CA THR A 18 9.16 -3.77 -5.30
C THR A 18 10.26 -4.68 -5.85
N ILE A 19 10.24 -4.93 -7.16
CA ILE A 19 11.28 -5.73 -7.85
C ILE A 19 12.60 -4.95 -7.93
N ALA A 20 12.56 -3.65 -8.27
CA ALA A 20 13.77 -2.85 -8.53
C ALA A 20 14.44 -2.25 -7.27
N LEU A 21 13.63 -1.79 -6.31
CA LEU A 21 14.07 -1.02 -5.13
C LEU A 21 13.74 -1.75 -3.82
N GLY A 22 13.18 -2.96 -3.90
CA GLY A 22 12.73 -3.72 -2.75
C GLY A 22 11.43 -3.20 -2.13
N TRP A 23 11.05 -3.82 -1.02
CA TRP A 23 9.80 -3.58 -0.28
C TRP A 23 9.53 -2.13 0.17
N TRP A 24 10.54 -1.25 0.22
CA TRP A 24 10.39 0.17 0.59
C TRP A 24 9.57 1.00 -0.40
N THR A 25 9.38 0.53 -1.62
CA THR A 25 8.56 1.23 -2.62
C THR A 25 7.08 1.25 -2.28
N VAL A 26 6.56 0.24 -1.59
CA VAL A 26 5.15 0.16 -1.17
C VAL A 26 4.77 1.33 -0.23
N PRO A 27 5.49 1.60 0.88
CA PRO A 27 5.19 2.74 1.73
C PRO A 27 5.47 4.08 1.04
N LEU A 28 6.52 4.19 0.22
CA LEU A 28 6.85 5.43 -0.50
C LEU A 28 5.74 5.83 -1.49
N LEU A 29 5.27 4.89 -2.30
CA LEU A 29 4.19 5.13 -3.27
C LEU A 29 2.84 5.32 -2.57
N GLY A 30 2.59 4.60 -1.47
CA GLY A 30 1.43 4.84 -0.61
C GLY A 30 1.41 6.26 -0.04
N ALA A 31 2.55 6.72 0.49
CA ALA A 31 2.71 8.08 1.00
C ALA A 31 2.54 9.14 -0.10
N ALA A 32 3.17 8.95 -1.27
CA ALA A 32 3.03 9.86 -2.41
C ALA A 32 1.56 9.97 -2.87
N TRP A 33 0.84 8.86 -2.86
CA TRP A 33 -0.58 8.84 -3.18
C TRP A 33 -1.43 9.59 -2.15
N GLY A 34 -1.13 9.43 -0.86
CA GLY A 34 -1.78 10.20 0.21
C GLY A 34 -1.46 11.69 0.16
N ALA A 35 -0.23 12.06 -0.18
CA ALA A 35 0.22 13.45 -0.26
C ALA A 35 -0.47 14.22 -1.41
N THR A 36 -0.87 13.55 -2.49
CA THR A 36 -1.51 14.19 -3.64
C THR A 36 -3.03 14.34 -3.49
N ARG A 37 -3.65 13.79 -2.44
CA ARG A 37 -5.12 13.73 -2.31
C ARG A 37 -5.61 14.14 -0.93
N PRO A 38 -6.78 14.78 -0.83
CA PRO A 38 -7.40 15.05 0.46
C PRO A 38 -7.82 13.73 1.13
N PHE A 39 -7.75 13.72 2.46
CA PHE A 39 -8.18 12.57 3.25
C PHE A 39 -9.65 12.25 2.97
N SER A 40 -9.93 11.02 2.57
CA SER A 40 -11.29 10.51 2.32
C SER A 40 -11.38 9.06 2.76
N ARG A 41 -12.56 8.62 3.20
CA ARG A 41 -12.79 7.25 3.73
C ARG A 41 -12.30 6.14 2.79
N GLY A 42 -12.29 6.37 1.47
CA GLY A 42 -11.84 5.39 0.47
C GLY A 42 -10.35 5.44 0.12
N LEU A 43 -9.59 6.43 0.59
CA LEU A 43 -8.19 6.65 0.19
C LEU A 43 -7.28 5.54 0.70
N ALA A 44 -7.34 5.26 2.00
CA ALA A 44 -6.55 4.20 2.63
C ALA A 44 -6.91 2.82 2.06
N ALA A 45 -8.21 2.55 1.88
CA ALA A 45 -8.69 1.29 1.28
C ALA A 45 -8.19 1.12 -0.16
N SER A 46 -8.20 2.19 -0.98
CA SER A 46 -7.70 2.13 -2.36
C SER A 46 -6.20 1.88 -2.46
N ALA A 47 -5.40 2.48 -1.56
CA ALA A 47 -3.96 2.27 -1.50
C ALA A 47 -3.63 0.87 -0.97
N GLY A 48 -4.38 0.40 0.04
CA GLY A 48 -4.24 -0.96 0.57
C GLY A 48 -4.60 -2.03 -0.45
N LEU A 49 -5.70 -1.86 -1.20
CA LEU A 49 -6.07 -2.76 -2.29
C LEU A 49 -5.02 -2.77 -3.41
N ALA A 50 -4.44 -1.62 -3.75
CA ALA A 50 -3.34 -1.54 -4.72
C ALA A 50 -2.10 -2.29 -4.23
N GLY A 51 -1.73 -2.12 -2.95
CA GLY A 51 -0.61 -2.84 -2.32
C GLY A 51 -0.82 -4.35 -2.28
N ALA A 52 -2.02 -4.80 -1.87
CA ALA A 52 -2.40 -6.21 -1.90
C ALA A 52 -2.35 -6.79 -3.33
N ALA A 53 -2.92 -6.08 -4.31
CA ALA A 53 -2.94 -6.53 -5.70
C ALA A 53 -1.53 -6.63 -6.30
N ALA A 54 -0.65 -5.68 -6.01
CA ALA A 54 0.73 -5.71 -6.45
C ALA A 54 1.47 -6.93 -5.88
N TRP A 55 1.36 -7.19 -4.57
CA TRP A 55 1.98 -8.38 -3.97
C TRP A 55 1.33 -9.69 -4.40
N ALA A 56 0.01 -9.71 -4.64
CA ALA A 56 -0.66 -10.88 -5.19
C ALA A 56 -0.13 -11.24 -6.59
N ALA A 57 0.10 -10.25 -7.45
CA ALA A 57 0.71 -10.46 -8.75
C ALA A 57 2.16 -10.98 -8.62
N LEU A 58 2.93 -10.44 -7.66
CA LEU A 58 4.30 -10.87 -7.39
C LEU A 58 4.34 -12.34 -6.92
N LEU A 59 3.45 -12.71 -5.99
CA LEU A 59 3.30 -14.09 -5.53
C LEU A 59 2.84 -15.03 -6.65
N ALA A 60 1.94 -14.60 -7.53
CA ALA A 60 1.52 -15.38 -8.68
C ALA A 60 2.68 -15.65 -9.65
N VAL A 61 3.53 -14.65 -9.91
CA VAL A 61 4.75 -14.82 -10.71
C VAL A 61 5.72 -15.79 -10.05
N MET A 62 5.93 -15.68 -8.73
CA MET A 62 6.80 -16.60 -8.01
C MET A 62 6.23 -18.02 -7.89
N ALA A 63 4.89 -18.17 -7.89
CA ALA A 63 4.23 -19.46 -7.88
C ALA A 63 4.50 -20.25 -9.16
N LEU A 64 4.69 -19.58 -10.31
CA LEU A 64 5.12 -20.21 -11.56
C LEU A 64 6.49 -20.89 -11.45
N GLY A 65 7.35 -20.41 -10.54
CA GLY A 65 8.65 -21.03 -10.21
C GLY A 65 8.58 -22.17 -9.19
N GLY A 66 7.40 -22.49 -8.65
CA GLY A 66 7.19 -23.60 -7.71
C GLY A 66 7.80 -23.44 -6.31
N SER A 67 8.42 -22.30 -6.00
CA SER A 67 9.08 -22.01 -4.71
C SER A 67 8.09 -21.61 -3.62
N VAL A 68 7.02 -20.87 -3.99
CA VAL A 68 6.04 -20.32 -3.04
C VAL A 68 5.23 -21.41 -2.34
N GLY A 69 4.75 -22.42 -3.09
CA GLY A 69 3.98 -23.52 -2.51
C GLY A 69 4.80 -24.36 -1.53
N ARG A 70 6.08 -24.59 -1.84
CA ARG A 70 7.02 -25.29 -0.95
C ARG A 70 7.29 -24.50 0.33
N LEU A 71 7.52 -23.19 0.21
CA LEU A 71 7.75 -22.32 1.35
C LEU A 71 6.50 -22.21 2.25
N ALA A 72 5.32 -22.09 1.65
CA ALA A 72 4.05 -22.05 2.37
C ALA A 72 3.75 -23.38 3.10
N GLY A 73 4.09 -24.52 2.50
CA GLY A 73 3.99 -25.83 3.14
C GLY A 73 4.94 -25.98 4.33
N LEU A 74 6.20 -25.52 4.18
CA LEU A 74 7.20 -25.55 5.26
C LEU A 74 6.81 -24.63 6.42
N LEU A 75 6.44 -23.38 6.12
CA LEU A 75 5.99 -22.43 7.14
C LEU A 75 4.69 -22.89 7.80
N GLY A 76 3.74 -23.42 7.03
CA GLY A 76 2.51 -24.00 7.56
C GLY A 76 2.78 -25.17 8.51
N GLY A 77 3.72 -26.06 8.17
CA GLY A 77 4.15 -27.15 9.02
C GLY A 77 4.80 -26.70 10.33
N ILE A 78 5.63 -25.64 10.29
CA ILE A 78 6.28 -25.07 11.49
C ILE A 78 5.25 -24.43 12.43
N PHE A 79 4.31 -23.64 11.88
CA PHE A 79 3.32 -22.92 12.68
C PHE A 79 2.07 -23.75 13.01
N GLY A 80 1.94 -24.97 12.49
CA GLY A 80 0.72 -25.77 12.60
C GLY A 80 -0.49 -25.14 11.90
N LEU A 81 -0.25 -24.27 10.92
CA LEU A 81 -1.29 -23.51 10.21
C LEU A 81 -1.39 -23.98 8.75
N PRO A 82 -2.59 -23.92 8.14
CA PRO A 82 -2.74 -24.09 6.70
C PRO A 82 -1.86 -23.08 5.93
N GLY A 83 -1.13 -23.54 4.92
CA GLY A 83 -0.23 -22.67 4.14
C GLY A 83 -0.91 -21.44 3.49
N PHE A 84 -2.22 -21.49 3.25
CA PHE A 84 -2.97 -20.33 2.74
C PHE A 84 -3.03 -19.17 3.74
N ILE A 85 -2.96 -19.44 5.05
CA ILE A 85 -2.96 -18.39 6.09
C ILE A 85 -1.68 -17.56 5.97
N VAL A 86 -0.54 -18.19 5.71
CA VAL A 86 0.73 -17.51 5.48
C VAL A 86 0.61 -16.54 4.29
N ILE A 87 0.01 -16.99 3.19
CA ILE A 87 -0.23 -16.15 1.99
C ILE A 87 -1.13 -14.96 2.34
N LEU A 88 -2.18 -15.19 3.14
CA LEU A 88 -3.11 -14.14 3.57
C LEU A 88 -2.41 -13.07 4.41
N PHE A 89 -1.58 -13.48 5.39
CA PHE A 89 -0.78 -12.56 6.19
C PHE A 89 0.27 -11.82 5.35
N THR A 90 0.90 -12.51 4.40
CA THR A 90 1.77 -11.88 3.42
C THR A 90 1.01 -10.79 2.67
N LEU A 91 -0.18 -11.03 2.14
CA LEU A 91 -0.97 -10.01 1.44
C LEU A 91 -1.50 -8.88 2.34
N LEU A 92 -1.75 -9.17 3.62
CA LEU A 92 -2.26 -8.19 4.57
C LEU A 92 -1.20 -7.13 4.91
N PHE A 93 0.06 -7.54 5.03
CA PHE A 93 1.18 -6.65 5.32
C PHE A 93 1.30 -5.44 4.36
N PRO A 94 1.43 -5.61 3.02
CA PRO A 94 1.57 -4.49 2.08
C PRO A 94 0.27 -3.68 1.99
N ALA A 95 -0.89 -4.30 2.22
CA ALA A 95 -2.16 -3.59 2.25
C ALA A 95 -2.22 -2.61 3.42
N LEU A 96 -1.85 -3.08 4.61
CA LEU A 96 -1.75 -2.25 5.81
C LEU A 96 -0.66 -1.18 5.65
N LEU A 97 0.49 -1.54 5.09
CA LEU A 97 1.62 -0.63 4.92
C LEU A 97 1.27 0.51 3.95
N ALA A 98 0.75 0.19 2.76
CA ALA A 98 0.34 1.16 1.76
C ALA A 98 -0.84 2.02 2.26
N GLY A 99 -1.84 1.39 2.89
CA GLY A 99 -2.99 2.08 3.47
C GLY A 99 -2.61 3.06 4.57
N SER A 100 -1.72 2.65 5.48
CA SER A 100 -1.24 3.48 6.60
C SER A 100 -0.40 4.64 6.10
N ALA A 101 0.53 4.40 5.17
CA ALA A 101 1.35 5.45 4.58
C ALA A 101 0.50 6.51 3.85
N ALA A 102 -0.51 6.08 3.10
CA ALA A 102 -1.44 6.96 2.41
C ALA A 102 -2.31 7.78 3.38
N ALA A 103 -2.83 7.14 4.43
CA ALA A 103 -3.61 7.81 5.47
C ALA A 103 -2.77 8.87 6.20
N LEU A 104 -1.54 8.51 6.60
CA LEU A 104 -0.63 9.40 7.32
C LEU A 104 -0.25 10.61 6.47
N ALA A 105 0.13 10.41 5.21
CA ALA A 105 0.50 11.50 4.31
C ALA A 105 -0.67 12.46 4.04
N ALA A 106 -1.89 11.94 3.87
CA ALA A 106 -3.07 12.77 3.70
C ALA A 106 -3.42 13.56 4.97
N ALA A 107 -3.23 12.98 6.17
CA ALA A 107 -3.42 13.66 7.44
C ALA A 107 -2.40 14.79 7.65
N LEU A 108 -1.11 14.53 7.38
CA LEU A 108 -0.04 15.53 7.43
C LEU A 108 -0.35 16.73 6.52
N ARG A 109 -0.79 16.47 5.28
CA ARG A 109 -1.21 17.54 4.35
C ARG A 109 -2.34 18.40 4.93
N GLY A 110 -3.35 17.76 5.51
CA GLY A 110 -4.48 18.47 6.13
C GLY A 110 -4.06 19.39 7.28
N MET A 111 -3.10 18.95 8.10
CA MET A 111 -2.55 19.78 9.19
C MET A 111 -1.78 20.99 8.64
N VAL A 112 -0.93 20.80 7.63
CA VAL A 112 -0.16 21.88 7.00
C VAL A 112 -1.08 22.94 6.38
N SER A 113 -2.17 22.52 5.73
CA SER A 113 -3.17 23.46 5.19
C SER A 113 -3.84 24.29 6.27
N ARG A 114 -4.26 23.69 7.39
CA ARG A 114 -4.87 24.41 8.52
C ARG A 114 -3.92 25.42 9.15
N SER A 115 -2.66 25.06 9.36
CA SER A 115 -1.66 25.97 9.94
C SER A 115 -1.42 27.20 9.07
N ARG A 116 -1.46 27.05 7.74
CA ARG A 116 -1.37 28.17 6.79
C ARG A 116 -2.56 29.12 6.91
N ASP A 117 -3.78 28.57 6.97
CA ASP A 117 -5.00 29.37 7.03
C ASP A 117 -5.06 30.20 8.34
N SER A 118 -4.65 29.62 9.46
CA SER A 118 -4.54 30.31 10.75
C SER A 118 -3.54 31.48 10.73
N ALA A 119 -2.41 31.34 10.03
CA ALA A 119 -1.41 32.40 9.92
C ALA A 119 -1.85 33.56 9.01
N SER A 120 -2.67 33.30 7.98
CA SER A 120 -3.24 34.34 7.14
C SER A 120 -4.39 35.12 7.81
N GLY A 121 -5.14 34.48 8.71
CA GLY A 121 -6.27 35.12 9.42
C GLY A 121 -5.85 36.17 10.46
N SER A 122 -4.62 36.11 10.97
CA SER A 122 -4.10 37.07 11.96
C SER A 122 -3.50 38.34 11.36
N VAL A 123 -3.53 38.52 10.04
CA VAL A 123 -2.90 39.66 9.33
C VAL A 123 -3.94 40.72 8.92
N LEU A 124 -5.24 40.49 9.13
CA LEU A 124 -6.26 41.50 8.87
C LEU A 124 -6.73 42.14 10.19
N PRO A 125 -6.52 43.46 10.37
CA PRO A 125 -7.02 44.23 11.52
C PRO A 125 -8.54 44.47 11.46
#